data_AF-A0A352UYF3-F1
#
_entry.id   AF-A0A352UYF3-F1
#
_cell.length_a   1.000
_cell.length_b   1.000
_cell.length_c   1.000
_cell.angle_alpha   90.00
_cell.angle_beta   90.00
_cell.angle_gamma   90.00
#
_symmetry.space_group_name_H-M   'P 1'
#
loop_
_entity.id
_entity.type
_entity.pdbx_description
1 polymer ?
#
loop_
_entity_poly.entity_id
_entity_poly.type
_entity_poly.pdbx_seq_one_letter_code
_entity_poly.pdbx_strand_id
1 'polypeptide(L)' 'MSRTVYVNGEYLPEEEAKVSVFDRGFLMADGVYEVTSVL' A
#
# COMPACT_ATOMS: atom_id res chain seq x y z
N MET A 1 2.84 4.26 -17.97
CA MET A 1 3.99 4.26 -17.04
C MET A 1 3.48 3.71 -15.72
N SER A 2 4.16 2.70 -15.16
CA SER A 2 3.83 2.19 -13.82
C SER A 2 4.20 3.23 -12.77
N ARG A 3 3.35 3.40 -11.75
CA ARG A 3 3.63 4.28 -10.62
C ARG A 3 4.62 3.60 -9.67
N THR A 4 5.48 4.37 -9.02
CA THR A 4 6.30 3.84 -7.91
C THR A 4 5.50 3.89 -6.62
N VAL A 5 5.45 2.78 -5.90
CA VAL A 5 4.74 2.63 -4.62
C VAL A 5 5.76 2.29 -3.53
N TYR A 6 5.57 2.84 -2.32
CA TYR A 6 6.36 2.47 -1.15
C TYR A 6 5.55 1.51 -0.28
N VAL A 7 6.06 0.30 -0.04
CA VAL A 7 5.39 -0.73 0.79
C VAL A 7 6.45 -1.56 1.52
N ASN A 8 6.20 -1.88 2.80
CA ASN A 8 7.07 -2.74 3.62
C ASN A 8 8.55 -2.35 3.66
N GLY A 9 8.87 -1.05 3.53
CA GLY A 9 10.26 -0.55 3.57
C GLY A 9 10.91 -0.33 2.21
N GLU A 10 10.26 -0.69 1.10
CA GLU A 10 10.85 -0.72 -0.24
C GLU A 10 10.04 0.09 -1.25
N TYR A 11 10.73 0.67 -2.25
CA TYR A 11 10.11 1.31 -3.41
C TYR A 11 10.02 0.31 -4.57
N LEU A 12 8.82 0.05 -5.05
CA LEU A 12 8.52 -0.97 -6.07
C LEU A 12 7.66 -0.39 -7.20
N PRO A 13 7.67 -0.99 -8.40
CA PRO A 13 6.62 -0.79 -9.40
C PRO A 13 5.25 -1.17 -8.83
N GLU A 14 4.18 -0.46 -9.23
CA GLU A 14 2.81 -0.66 -8.76
C GLU A 14 2.33 -2.11 -8.90
N GLU A 15 2.70 -2.79 -9.99
CA GLU A 15 2.36 -4.19 -10.27
C GLU A 15 3.04 -5.21 -9.34
N GLU A 16 4.11 -4.82 -8.65
CA GLU A 16 4.85 -5.68 -7.72
C GLU A 16 4.48 -5.43 -6.25
N ALA A 17 3.88 -4.28 -5.94
CA ALA A 17 3.43 -3.95 -4.59
C ALA A 17 2.28 -4.87 -4.15
N LYS A 18 2.54 -5.72 -3.14
CA LYS A 18 1.60 -6.75 -2.67
C LYS A 18 1.38 -6.68 -1.17
N VAL A 19 0.15 -6.98 -0.76
CA VAL A 19 -0.24 -7.22 0.64
C VAL A 19 -0.90 -8.59 0.72
N SER A 20 -0.73 -9.31 1.82
CA SER A 20 -1.36 -10.61 2.03
C SER A 20 -2.88 -10.48 2.07
N VAL A 21 -3.61 -11.41 1.45
CA VAL A 21 -5.08 -11.50 1.61
C VAL A 21 -5.50 -11.85 3.04
N PHE A 22 -4.57 -12.36 3.85
CA PHE A 22 -4.76 -12.62 5.27
C PHE A 22 -4.30 -11.46 6.16
N ASP A 23 -4.02 -10.29 5.59
CA ASP A 23 -3.69 -9.10 6.38
C ASP A 23 -4.86 -8.74 7.31
N ARG A 24 -4.52 -8.34 8.53
CA ARG A 24 -5.51 -8.02 9.57
C ARG A 24 -6.40 -6.85 9.12
N GLY A 25 -5.83 -5.86 8.44
CA GLY A 25 -6.54 -4.71 7.88
C GLY A 25 -7.68 -5.12 6.96
N PHE A 26 -7.50 -6.20 6.19
CA PHE A 26 -8.54 -6.78 5.35
C PHE A 26 -9.52 -7.67 6.12
N LEU A 27 -9.02 -8.53 7.03
CA LEU A 27 -9.86 -9.51 7.73
C LEU A 27 -10.70 -8.92 8.87
N MET A 28 -10.20 -7.87 9.52
CA MET A 28 -10.79 -7.26 10.72
C MET A 28 -11.17 -5.79 10.53
N ALA A 29 -11.02 -5.25 9.32
CA ALA A 29 -11.33 -3.87 8.98
C ALA A 29 -10.61 -2.84 9.87
N ASP A 30 -9.38 -3.14 10.31
CA ASP A 30 -8.60 -2.28 11.19
C ASP A 30 -7.54 -1.44 10.47
N GLY A 31 -7.63 -1.31 9.15
CA GLY A 31 -6.76 -0.45 8.34
C GLY A 31 -7.03 1.04 8.59
N VAL A 32 -5.97 1.84 8.65
CA VAL A 32 -6.02 3.30 8.77
C VAL A 32 -5.28 3.93 7.59
N TYR A 33 -5.79 5.02 7.03
CA TYR A 33 -5.17 5.75 5.93
C TYR A 33 -5.17 7.26 6.20
N GLU A 34 -4.27 7.97 5.54
CA GLU A 34 -4.14 9.43 5.57
C GLU A 34 -3.83 9.94 4.15
N VAL A 35 -4.15 11.20 3.86
CA VAL A 35 -3.91 11.79 2.54
C VAL A 35 -3.26 13.16 2.66
N THR A 36 -2.22 13.39 1.88
CA THR A 36 -1.60 14.71 1.75
C THR A 36 -1.52 15.10 0.27
N SER A 37 -1.79 16.37 -0.03
CA SER A 37 -1.64 16.92 -1.38
C SER A 37 -0.23 17.44 -1.58
N VAL A 38 0.39 17.12 -2.72
CA VAL A 38 1.59 17.79 -3.21
C VAL A 38 1.19 18.68 -4.38
N LEU A 39 1.54 19.96 -4.32
CA LEU A 39 1.25 20.96 -5.36
C LEU A 39 2.32 20.94 -6.46
#